data_AF-A0A920WQG1-F1
#
_entry.id   AF-A0A920WQG1-F1
#
_cell.length_a   1.000
_cell.length_b   1.000
_cell.length_c   1.000
_cell.angle_alpha   90.00
_cell.angle_beta   90.00
_cell.angle_gamma   90.00
#
_symmetry.space_group_name_H-M   'P 1'
#
loop_
_entity.id
_entity.type
_entity.pdbx_description
1 polymer ?
#
loop_
_entity_poly.entity_id
_entity_poly.type
_entity_poly.pdbx_seq_one_letter_code
_entity_poly.pdbx_strand_id
1 'polypeptide(L)'
;MYHITRLPNGLRLATAELPHMASVSLGIWSAVGSRCERAGETGISHFLEHMLFKGTRRRSAAQISQEIEGIGGYINACTSEESTCYHARAHASQAARLMDVLADIYLNPVFDRREITRERRVIKEEKSR
;
A
#
# COMPACT_ATOMS: atom_id res chain seq x y z
N MET A 1 -3.58 18.73 16.25
CA MET A 1 -2.17 19.12 16.00
C MET A 1 -1.46 17.90 15.40
N TYR A 2 -0.51 18.08 14.48
CA TYR A 2 0.27 16.98 13.93
C TYR A 2 1.74 17.10 14.38
N HIS A 3 2.42 15.97 14.49
CA HIS A 3 3.84 15.87 14.82
C HIS A 3 4.59 15.20 13.68
N ILE A 4 5.78 15.71 13.37
CA ILE A 4 6.68 15.11 12.37
C ILE A 4 7.96 14.69 13.09
N THR A 5 8.25 13.40 13.03
CA THR A 5 9.49 12.81 13.56
C THR A 5 10.33 12.32 12.38
N ARG A 6 11.63 12.63 12.39
CA ARG A 6 12.58 12.07 11.42
C ARG A 6 13.38 10.95 12.08
N LEU A 7 13.27 9.74 11.55
CA LEU A 7 14.01 8.59 12.05
C LEU A 7 15.48 8.64 11.59
N PRO A 8 16.39 7.90 12.26
CA PRO A 8 17.81 7.87 11.89
C PRO A 8 18.09 7.41 10.45
N ASN A 9 17.21 6.56 9.89
CA ASN A 9 17.30 6.10 8.49
C ASN A 9 16.74 7.12 7.46
N GLY A 10 16.33 8.30 7.92
CA GLY A 10 15.79 9.37 7.06
C GLY A 10 14.29 9.30 6.80
N LEU A 11 13.59 8.24 7.23
CA LEU A 11 12.13 8.14 7.11
C LEU A 11 11.45 9.25 7.93
N ARG A 12 10.44 9.88 7.33
CA ARG A 12 9.60 10.87 8.00
C ARG A 12 8.32 10.20 8.47
N LEU A 13 8.03 10.29 9.76
CA LEU A 13 6.81 9.82 10.38
C LEU A 13 5.96 11.03 10.75
N ALA A 14 4.80 11.18 10.13
CA ALA A 14 3.80 12.17 10.49
C ALA A 14 2.69 11.49 11.32
N THR A 15 2.38 12.02 12.49
CA THR A 15 1.30 11.52 13.35
C THR A 15 0.35 12.66 13.71
N ALA A 16 -0.94 12.37 13.75
CA ALA A 16 -1.96 13.28 14.24
C ALA A 16 -2.86 12.51 15.21
N GLU A 17 -2.75 12.82 16.49
CA GLU A 17 -3.58 12.19 17.52
C GLU A 17 -4.97 12.83 17.53
N LEU A 18 -5.99 11.98 17.52
CA LEU A 18 -7.40 12.38 17.59
C LEU A 18 -8.05 11.57 18.72
N PRO A 19 -7.96 12.03 19.99
CA PRO A 19 -8.35 11.24 21.17
C PRO A 19 -9.80 10.75 21.17
N HIS A 20 -10.68 11.44 20.45
CA HIS A 20 -12.11 11.12 20.36
C HIS A 20 -12.44 10.11 19.25
N MET A 21 -11.45 9.62 18.50
CA MET A 21 -11.66 8.68 17.40
C MET A 21 -11.36 7.24 17.84
N ALA A 22 -12.32 6.34 17.63
CA ALA A 22 -12.14 4.90 17.85
C ALA A 22 -11.39 4.20 16.69
N SER A 23 -11.10 4.91 15.59
CA SER A 23 -10.40 4.37 14.42
C SER A 23 -9.01 4.95 14.26
N VAL A 24 -8.11 4.16 13.68
CA VAL A 24 -6.77 4.58 13.26
C VAL A 24 -6.66 4.45 11.73
N SER A 25 -5.95 5.40 11.11
CA SER A 25 -5.56 5.33 9.70
C SER A 25 -4.04 5.39 9.62
N LEU A 26 -3.45 4.48 8.85
CA LEU A 26 -2.02 4.38 8.63
C LEU A 26 -1.75 4.40 7.13
N GLY A 27 -0.60 4.94 6.72
CA GLY A 27 -0.20 4.83 5.33
C GLY A 27 1.28 5.07 5.12
N ILE A 28 1.76 4.58 3.98
CA ILE A 28 3.11 4.72 3.47
C ILE A 28 2.99 5.54 2.18
N TRP A 29 3.64 6.70 2.15
CA TRP A 29 3.68 7.58 0.99
C TRP A 29 5.07 7.62 0.39
N SER A 30 5.13 7.37 -0.91
CA SER A 30 6.32 7.51 -1.73
C SER A 30 6.14 8.67 -2.69
N ALA A 31 7.10 9.58 -2.74
CA ALA A 31 7.14 10.69 -3.70
C ALA A 31 7.65 10.21 -5.07
N VAL A 32 7.03 9.12 -5.56
CA VAL A 32 7.31 8.48 -6.84
C VAL A 32 5.96 8.12 -7.45
N GLY A 33 5.77 8.53 -8.70
CA GLY A 33 4.59 8.22 -9.50
C GLY A 33 4.97 8.13 -10.98
N SER A 34 3.99 8.20 -11.87
CA SER A 34 4.23 8.00 -13.32
C SER A 34 5.20 9.01 -13.95
N ARG A 35 5.34 10.21 -13.38
CA ARG A 35 6.30 11.24 -13.81
C ARG A 35 7.77 10.80 -13.61
N CYS A 36 8.02 9.89 -12.67
CA CYS A 36 9.36 9.42 -12.33
C CYS A 36 9.80 8.21 -13.17
N GLU A 37 8.95 7.71 -14.05
CA GLU A 37 9.20 6.52 -14.87
C GLU A 37 10.17 6.81 -16.00
N ARG A 38 11.05 5.85 -16.31
CA ARG A 38 11.96 5.97 -17.44
C ARG A 38 11.27 5.53 -18.73
N ALA A 39 11.87 5.92 -19.86
CA ALA A 39 11.49 5.37 -21.14
C ALA A 39 11.57 3.83 -21.11
N GLY A 40 10.48 3.16 -21.51
CA GLY A 40 10.35 1.69 -21.43
C GLY A 40 9.74 1.16 -20.14
N GLU A 41 9.56 1.99 -19.12
CA GLU A 41 8.94 1.63 -17.82
C GLU A 41 7.54 2.25 -17.64
N THR A 42 6.95 2.81 -18.70
CA THR A 42 5.66 3.52 -18.60
C THR A 42 4.55 2.64 -18.03
N GLY A 43 3.95 3.12 -16.95
CA GLY A 43 2.91 2.44 -16.18
C GLY A 43 3.44 1.50 -15.08
N ILE A 44 4.75 1.44 -14.84
CA ILE A 44 5.32 0.56 -13.81
C ILE A 44 4.87 0.95 -12.39
N SER A 45 4.65 2.23 -12.11
CA SER A 45 4.27 2.69 -10.77
C SER A 45 2.88 2.14 -10.40
N HIS A 46 1.92 2.32 -11.30
CA HIS A 46 0.57 1.75 -11.15
C HIS A 46 0.58 0.22 -11.19
N PHE A 47 1.45 -0.37 -12.02
CA PHE A 47 1.60 -1.83 -12.05
C PHE A 47 2.12 -2.38 -10.71
N LEU A 48 3.10 -1.72 -10.10
CA LEU A 48 3.62 -2.09 -8.78
C LEU A 48 2.57 -1.91 -7.69
N GLU A 49 1.77 -0.85 -7.74
CA GLU A 49 0.61 -0.67 -6.87
C GLU A 49 -0.24 -1.92 -6.78
N HIS A 50 -0.67 -2.46 -7.93
CA HIS A 50 -1.44 -3.70 -8.00
C HIS A 50 -0.68 -4.90 -7.45
N MET A 51 0.58 -5.04 -7.88
CA MET A 51 1.38 -6.22 -7.57
C MET A 51 1.70 -6.36 -6.08
N LEU A 52 1.81 -5.25 -5.34
CA LEU A 52 2.09 -5.28 -3.90
C LEU A 52 0.97 -5.96 -3.08
N PHE A 53 -0.25 -6.04 -3.62
CA PHE A 53 -1.36 -6.77 -2.99
C PHE A 53 -1.43 -8.26 -3.38
N LYS A 54 -0.61 -8.72 -4.33
CA LYS A 54 -0.71 -10.10 -4.86
C LYS A 54 0.05 -11.14 -4.05
N GLY A 55 0.68 -10.70 -2.97
CA GLY A 55 1.29 -11.58 -1.98
C GLY A 55 2.66 -11.09 -1.54
N THR A 56 3.07 -11.56 -0.37
CA THR A 56 4.37 -11.35 0.24
C THR A 56 5.03 -12.69 0.50
N ARG A 57 6.25 -12.68 1.05
CA ARG A 57 6.90 -13.91 1.51
C ARG A 57 6.14 -14.60 2.65
N ARG A 58 5.32 -13.86 3.40
CA ARG A 58 4.59 -14.35 4.58
C ARG A 58 3.10 -14.59 4.32
N ARG A 59 2.52 -13.92 3.32
CA ARG A 59 1.07 -13.85 3.10
C ARG A 59 0.71 -13.98 1.63
N SER A 60 -0.30 -14.79 1.33
CA SER A 60 -0.98 -14.74 0.03
C SER A 60 -1.88 -13.50 -0.09
N ALA A 61 -2.28 -13.14 -1.32
CA ALA A 61 -3.24 -12.07 -1.57
C ALA A 61 -4.53 -12.23 -0.75
N ALA A 62 -5.05 -13.46 -0.65
CA ALA A 62 -6.25 -13.76 0.13
C ALA A 62 -6.03 -13.56 1.63
N GLN A 63 -4.85 -13.91 2.15
CA GLN A 63 -4.51 -13.67 3.56
C GLN A 63 -4.36 -12.18 3.88
N ILE A 64 -3.80 -11.38 2.96
CA ILE A 64 -3.73 -9.91 3.12
C ILE A 64 -5.13 -9.33 3.28
N SER A 65 -6.05 -9.67 2.37
CA SER A 65 -7.45 -9.22 2.44
C SER A 65 -8.13 -9.74 3.72
N GLN A 66 -7.99 -11.03 4.05
CA GLN A 66 -8.60 -11.62 5.24
C GLN A 66 -8.09 -11.02 6.56
N GLU A 67 -6.79 -10.71 6.68
CA GLU A 67 -6.23 -10.15 7.90
C GLU A 67 -6.72 -8.72 8.19
N ILE A 68 -7.08 -7.97 7.15
CA ILE A 68 -7.58 -6.60 7.25
C ILE A 68 -9.11 -6.54 7.22
N GLU A 69 -9.75 -7.08 6.20
CA GLU A 69 -11.20 -7.03 6.04
C GLU A 69 -11.91 -7.91 7.09
N GLY A 70 -11.28 -9.02 7.51
CA GLY A 70 -11.81 -9.90 8.54
C GLY A 70 -11.91 -9.26 9.94
N ILE A 71 -11.24 -8.12 10.16
CA ILE A 71 -11.39 -7.31 11.38
C ILE A 71 -12.24 -6.06 11.15
N GLY A 72 -12.97 -5.98 10.03
CA GLY A 72 -13.73 -4.79 9.62
C GLY A 72 -12.85 -3.63 9.17
N GLY A 73 -11.59 -3.91 8.83
CA GLY A 73 -10.65 -2.94 8.30
C GLY A 73 -10.81 -2.73 6.80
N TYR A 74 -10.10 -1.74 6.31
CA TYR A 74 -10.00 -1.38 4.91
C TYR A 74 -8.53 -1.17 4.55
N ILE A 75 -8.11 -1.65 3.39
CA ILE A 75 -6.77 -1.41 2.85
C ILE A 75 -6.90 -1.07 1.37
N ASN A 76 -6.13 -0.08 0.92
CA ASN A 76 -6.09 0.30 -0.48
C ASN A 76 -4.78 1.01 -0.82
N ALA A 77 -4.60 1.31 -2.09
CA ALA A 77 -3.52 2.14 -2.59
C ALA A 77 -4.03 3.14 -3.63
N CYS A 78 -3.17 4.09 -3.97
CA CYS A 78 -3.38 4.96 -5.11
C CYS A 78 -2.04 5.44 -5.68
N THR A 79 -1.97 5.52 -7.00
CA THR A 79 -0.84 6.05 -7.75
C THR A 79 -1.26 7.27 -8.56
N SER A 80 -0.49 8.35 -8.47
CA SER A 80 -0.61 9.54 -9.31
C SER A 80 0.68 9.75 -10.12
N GLU A 81 0.78 10.90 -10.78
CA GLU A 81 1.98 11.31 -11.49
C GLU A 81 3.17 11.50 -10.55
N GLU A 82 2.95 11.96 -9.32
CA GLU A 82 4.02 12.39 -8.41
C GLU A 82 4.12 11.57 -7.13
N SER A 83 3.13 10.70 -6.85
CA SER A 83 3.09 9.96 -5.60
C SER A 83 2.41 8.61 -5.72
N THR A 84 2.81 7.68 -4.86
CA THR A 84 2.15 6.41 -4.63
C THR A 84 1.90 6.25 -3.13
N CYS A 85 0.69 5.88 -2.76
CA CYS A 85 0.27 5.70 -1.36
C CYS A 85 -0.29 4.30 -1.15
N TYR A 86 0.12 3.64 -0.07
CA TYR A 86 -0.51 2.42 0.45
C TYR A 86 -1.05 2.74 1.83
N HIS A 87 -2.34 2.54 2.07
CA HIS A 87 -2.97 2.94 3.33
C HIS A 87 -3.99 1.91 3.82
N ALA A 88 -4.17 1.89 5.13
CA ALA A 88 -5.13 1.02 5.80
C ALA A 88 -5.81 1.75 6.96
N ARG A 89 -7.06 1.39 7.23
CA ARG A 89 -7.88 1.92 8.33
C ARG A 89 -8.62 0.80 9.03
N ALA A 90 -8.68 0.85 10.36
CA ALA A 90 -9.52 -0.03 11.16
C ALA A 90 -9.77 0.59 12.55
N HIS A 91 -10.36 -0.17 13.46
CA HIS A 91 -10.43 0.19 14.87
C HIS A 91 -9.02 0.38 15.47
N ALA A 92 -8.86 1.34 16.39
CA ALA A 92 -7.55 1.76 16.93
C ALA A 92 -6.78 0.61 17.60
N SER A 93 -7.48 -0.35 18.22
CA SER A 93 -6.86 -1.55 18.80
C SER A 93 -6.12 -2.45 17.79
N GLN A 94 -6.36 -2.26 16.49
CA GLN A 94 -5.74 -3.04 15.42
C GLN A 94 -4.52 -2.34 14.78
N ALA A 95 -4.08 -1.19 15.31
CA ALA A 95 -2.99 -0.39 14.73
C ALA A 95 -1.73 -1.22 14.44
N ALA A 96 -1.32 -2.09 15.36
CA ALA A 96 -0.14 -2.94 15.19
C ALA A 96 -0.31 -3.95 14.03
N ARG A 97 -1.51 -4.53 13.89
CA ARG A 97 -1.82 -5.45 12.79
C ARG A 97 -1.82 -4.74 11.45
N LEU A 98 -2.47 -3.57 11.36
CA LEU A 98 -2.46 -2.76 10.14
C LEU A 98 -1.03 -2.42 9.70
N MET A 99 -0.18 -2.02 10.65
CA MET A 99 1.22 -1.69 10.37
C MET A 99 2.02 -2.92 9.92
N ASP A 100 1.86 -4.09 10.55
CA ASP A 100 2.56 -5.32 10.13
C ASP A 100 2.17 -5.73 8.71
N VAL A 101 0.88 -5.64 8.35
CA VAL A 101 0.43 -5.94 6.98
C VAL A 101 0.96 -4.89 5.99
N LEU A 102 0.79 -3.59 6.27
CA LEU A 102 1.27 -2.51 5.37
C LEU A 102 2.79 -2.59 5.14
N ALA A 103 3.57 -2.81 6.20
CA ALA A 103 5.01 -2.94 6.09
C ALA A 103 5.41 -4.20 5.29
N ASP A 104 4.71 -5.31 5.49
CA ASP A 104 5.00 -6.56 4.78
C ASP A 104 4.69 -6.47 3.29
N ILE A 105 3.55 -5.88 2.89
CA ILE A 105 3.22 -5.68 1.47
C ILE A 105 4.21 -4.73 0.79
N TYR A 106 4.69 -3.73 1.53
CA TYR A 106 5.58 -2.71 0.98
C TYR A 106 7.03 -3.19 0.87
N LEU A 107 7.51 -3.97 1.84
CA LEU A 107 8.92 -4.37 1.94
C LEU A 107 9.21 -5.78 1.39
N ASN A 108 8.22 -6.68 1.40
CA ASN A 108 8.42 -8.09 1.07
C ASN A 108 7.48 -8.65 -0.02
N PRO A 109 7.08 -7.90 -1.07
CA PRO A 109 6.20 -8.43 -2.10
C PRO A 109 6.86 -9.59 -2.87
N VAL A 110 6.06 -10.59 -3.24
CA VAL A 110 6.48 -11.69 -4.10
C VAL A 110 5.84 -11.50 -5.47
N PHE A 111 6.67 -11.12 -6.45
CA PHE A 111 6.25 -10.89 -7.83
C PHE A 111 6.09 -12.22 -8.59
N ASP A 112 5.07 -13.02 -8.22
CA ASP A 112 4.77 -14.28 -8.90
C ASP A 112 4.46 -14.04 -10.39
N ARG A 113 5.08 -14.83 -11.27
CA ARG A 113 4.90 -14.71 -12.73
C ARG A 113 3.44 -14.90 -13.18
N ARG A 114 2.69 -15.75 -12.49
CA ARG A 114 1.27 -15.99 -12.77
C ARG A 114 0.45 -14.74 -12.44
N GLU A 115 0.69 -14.14 -11.28
CA GLU A 115 0.02 -12.90 -10.86
C GLU A 115 0.42 -11.72 -11.76
N ILE A 116 1.70 -11.60 -12.14
CA ILE A 116 2.13 -10.60 -13.13
C ILE A 116 1.34 -10.75 -14.43
N THR A 117 1.21 -11.98 -14.94
CA THR A 117 0.51 -12.24 -16.21
C THR A 117 -0.97 -11.90 -16.09
N ARG A 118 -1.58 -12.17 -14.94
CA ARG A 118 -2.98 -11.87 -14.63
C ARG A 118 -3.21 -10.36 -14.51
N GLU A 119 -2.44 -9.66 -13.69
CA GLU A 119 -2.60 -8.22 -13.47
C GLU A 119 -2.33 -7.41 -14.73
N ARG A 120 -1.43 -7.87 -15.61
CA ARG A 120 -1.24 -7.25 -16.93
C ARG A 120 -2.51 -7.28 -17.78
N ARG A 121 -3.43 -8.22 -17.57
CA ARG A 121 -4.72 -8.26 -18.27
C ARG A 121 -5.71 -7.30 -17.60
N VAL A 122 -5.81 -7.34 -16.27
CA VAL A 122 -6.68 -6.45 -15.48
C VAL A 122 -6.39 -4.98 -15.80
N ILE A 123 -5.12 -4.57 -15.75
CA ILE A 123 -4.72 -3.16 -15.99
C ILE A 123 -4.97 -2.74 -17.44
N LYS A 124 -4.94 -3.67 -18.41
CA LYS A 124 -5.32 -3.36 -19.80
C LYS A 124 -6.81 -3.09 -19.92
N GLU A 125 -7.64 -3.83 -19.19
CA GLU A 125 -9.10 -3.64 -19.17
C GLU A 125 -9.48 -2.30 -18.52
N GLU A 126 -8.75 -1.85 -17.49
CA GLU A 126 -8.96 -0.55 -16.85
C GLU A 126 -8.75 0.64 -17.80
N LYS A 127 -7.72 0.57 -18.66
CA LYS A 127 -7.46 1.58 -19.70
C LYS A 127 -8.45 1.55 -20.86
N SER A 128 -9.27 0.49 -20.95
CA SER A 128 -10.23 0.29 -22.04
C SER A 128 -11.63 0.81 -21.67
N ARG A 129 -11.79 1.37 -20.47
CA ARG A 129 -12.96 2.13 -20.03
C ARG A 129 -12.67 3.62 -20.12
#